data_AF-A0A9P8L261-F1
#
_entry.id   AF-A0A9P8L261-F1
#
_cell.length_a   1.000
_cell.length_b   1.000
_cell.length_c   1.000
_cell.angle_alpha   90.00
_cell.angle_beta   90.00
_cell.angle_gamma   90.00
#
_symmetry.space_group_name_H-M   'P 1'
#
loop_
_entity.id
_entity.type
_entity.pdbx_description
1 polymer ?
#
loop_
_entity_poly.entity_id
_entity_poly.type
_entity_poly.pdbx_seq_one_letter_code
_entity_poly.pdbx_strand_id
1 'polypeptide(L)'
;MKVAVISAVIASIALAVSGITPPQKSVIVSFDSDTPDSIIQQAKDAITAAGGVITHEYSLIKGFAARATADAVDLVMALGTQYNFVVEDDQIVHTLV
;
A
#
# COMPACT_ATOMS: atom_id res chain seq x y z
N MET A 1 -33.76 -32.13 31.37
CA MET A 1 -32.79 -31.00 31.38
C MET A 1 -31.47 -31.48 30.79
N LYS A 2 -31.33 -31.51 29.45
CA LYS A 2 -30.14 -32.08 28.76
C LYS A 2 -29.74 -31.35 27.47
N VAL A 3 -30.23 -30.12 27.25
CA VAL A 3 -29.95 -29.37 26.00
C VAL A 3 -29.35 -27.98 26.27
N ALA A 4 -28.93 -27.69 27.50
CA ALA A 4 -28.40 -26.36 27.87
C ALA A 4 -26.87 -26.23 27.74
N VAL A 5 -26.18 -27.14 27.03
CA VAL A 5 -24.70 -27.18 27.02
C VAL A 5 -24.10 -26.84 25.64
N ILE A 6 -24.90 -26.67 24.58
CA ILE A 6 -24.36 -26.54 23.20
C ILE A 6 -24.30 -25.08 22.70
N SER A 7 -24.94 -24.10 23.36
CA SER A 7 -25.03 -22.73 22.82
C SER A 7 -24.03 -21.70 23.36
N ALA A 8 -23.06 -22.08 24.20
CA ALA A 8 -22.21 -21.10 24.89
C ALA A 8 -20.75 -21.01 24.38
N VAL A 9 -20.38 -21.68 23.29
CA VAL A 9 -18.97 -21.70 22.81
C VAL A 9 -18.72 -20.85 21.55
N ILE A 10 -19.76 -20.31 20.89
CA ILE A 10 -19.61 -19.53 19.64
C ILE A 10 -19.59 -18.00 19.90
N ALA A 11 -19.21 -17.56 21.10
CA ALA A 11 -19.28 -16.14 21.49
C ALA A 11 -17.93 -15.53 21.93
N SER A 12 -16.80 -16.14 21.59
CA SER A 12 -15.48 -15.53 21.76
C SER A 12 -14.86 -15.17 20.41
N ILE A 13 -15.53 -14.29 19.67
CA ILE A 13 -14.91 -13.43 18.66
C ILE A 13 -14.46 -12.16 19.39
N ALA A 14 -13.16 -12.07 19.61
CA ALA A 14 -12.40 -10.83 19.63
C ALA A 14 -10.93 -11.22 19.60
N LEU A 15 -10.46 -11.64 18.42
CA LEU A 15 -9.04 -11.60 18.12
C LEU A 15 -8.62 -10.14 18.28
N ALA A 16 -7.95 -9.84 19.40
CA ALA A 16 -7.24 -8.59 19.58
C ALA A 16 -6.14 -8.56 18.52
N VAL A 17 -6.44 -7.95 17.37
CA VAL A 17 -5.43 -7.62 16.37
C VAL A 17 -4.61 -6.49 16.98
N SER A 18 -3.56 -6.88 17.72
CA SER A 18 -2.58 -5.95 18.27
C SER A 18 -2.10 -5.02 17.16
N GLY A 19 -2.29 -3.71 17.37
CA GLY A 19 -2.07 -2.62 16.42
C GLY A 19 -0.61 -2.38 16.09
N ILE A 20 0.08 -3.39 15.57
CA ILE A 20 1.40 -3.26 14.97
C ILE A 20 1.17 -2.83 13.52
N THR A 21 1.11 -1.52 13.30
CA THR A 21 1.24 -0.99 11.93
C THR A 21 2.66 -1.29 11.45
N PRO A 22 2.86 -2.05 10.36
CA PRO A 22 4.19 -2.32 9.85
C PRO A 22 4.89 -0.99 9.51
N PRO A 23 6.23 -0.92 9.65
CA PRO A 23 6.97 0.29 9.34
C PRO A 23 6.71 0.71 7.88
N GLN A 24 6.34 1.97 7.70
CA GLN A 24 6.11 2.56 6.37
C GLN A 24 7.34 3.34 5.92
N LYS A 25 7.69 3.20 4.64
CA LYS A 25 8.73 3.94 3.93
C LYS A 25 8.10 4.98 3.00
N SER A 26 8.82 6.09 2.78
CA SER A 26 8.46 7.06 1.74
C SER A 26 9.03 6.55 0.42
N VAL A 27 8.18 6.46 -0.60
CA VAL A 27 8.53 5.93 -1.92
C VAL A 27 8.01 6.84 -3.01
N ILE A 28 8.71 6.82 -4.14
CA ILE A 28 8.29 7.40 -5.41
C ILE A 28 8.01 6.25 -6.36
N VAL A 29 6.83 6.25 -6.97
CA VAL A 29 6.45 5.31 -8.03
C VAL A 29 6.35 6.09 -9.33
N SER A 30 7.20 5.75 -10.30
CA SER A 30 7.23 6.36 -11.63
C SER A 30 6.89 5.35 -12.71
N PHE A 31 6.15 5.78 -13.72
CA PHE A 31 5.67 4.98 -14.83
C PHE A 31 6.18 5.56 -16.16
N ASP A 32 6.24 4.70 -17.18
CA ASP A 32 6.51 5.16 -18.55
C ASP A 32 5.39 6.09 -19.05
N SER A 33 5.74 7.00 -19.97
CA SER A 33 4.82 8.04 -20.45
C SER A 33 3.56 7.51 -21.17
N ASP A 34 3.62 6.30 -21.72
CA ASP A 34 2.53 5.62 -22.41
C ASP A 34 1.64 4.81 -21.48
N THR A 35 1.98 4.70 -20.19
CA THR A 35 1.16 4.00 -19.19
C THR A 35 -0.21 4.66 -19.07
N PRO A 36 -1.32 3.92 -19.26
CA PRO A 36 -2.67 4.47 -19.12
C PRO A 36 -2.96 4.94 -17.70
N ASP A 37 -3.73 6.02 -17.57
CA ASP A 37 -4.04 6.61 -16.26
C ASP A 37 -4.84 5.65 -15.37
N SER A 38 -5.59 4.72 -15.95
CA SER A 38 -6.29 3.66 -15.22
C SER A 38 -5.34 2.74 -14.45
N ILE A 39 -4.14 2.48 -15.00
CA ILE A 39 -3.11 1.64 -14.36
C ILE A 39 -2.48 2.39 -13.18
N ILE A 40 -2.21 3.68 -13.38
CA ILE A 40 -1.68 4.55 -12.31
C ILE A 40 -2.71 4.66 -11.18
N GLN A 41 -4.00 4.81 -11.52
CA GLN A 41 -5.07 4.82 -10.53
C GLN A 41 -5.17 3.48 -9.80
N GLN A 42 -5.10 2.36 -10.50
CA GLN A 42 -5.10 1.04 -9.90
C GLN A 42 -3.92 0.85 -8.93
N ALA A 43 -2.73 1.36 -9.26
CA ALA A 43 -1.58 1.33 -8.38
C ALA A 43 -1.80 2.18 -7.11
N LYS A 44 -2.36 3.39 -7.24
CA LYS A 44 -2.75 4.22 -6.09
C LYS A 44 -3.78 3.52 -5.22
N ASP A 45 -4.79 2.91 -5.82
CA ASP A 45 -5.84 2.18 -5.12
C ASP A 45 -5.26 0.98 -4.36
N ALA A 46 -4.34 0.23 -4.95
CA ALA A 46 -3.65 -0.88 -4.29
C ALA A 46 -2.81 -0.42 -3.08
N ILE A 47 -2.09 0.69 -3.19
CA ILE A 47 -1.35 1.28 -2.05
C ILE A 47 -2.32 1.66 -0.93
N THR A 48 -3.41 2.35 -1.24
CA THR A 48 -4.38 2.78 -0.22
C THR A 48 -5.13 1.61 0.42
N ALA A 49 -5.48 0.58 -0.36
CA ALA A 49 -6.10 -0.65 0.13
C ALA A 49 -5.18 -1.44 1.08
N ALA A 50 -3.86 -1.36 0.87
CA ALA A 50 -2.85 -1.95 1.75
C ALA A 50 -2.52 -1.08 2.98
N GLY A 51 -3.27 0.01 3.22
CA GLY A 51 -3.06 0.91 4.36
C GLY A 51 -1.95 1.94 4.16
N GLY A 52 -1.45 2.10 2.94
CA GLY A 52 -0.56 3.18 2.55
C GLY A 52 -1.31 4.49 2.28
N VAL A 53 -0.55 5.58 2.11
CA VAL A 53 -1.09 6.93 1.89
C VAL A 53 -0.35 7.58 0.73
N ILE A 54 -1.09 8.12 -0.24
CA ILE A 54 -0.52 8.93 -1.32
C ILE A 54 -0.17 10.32 -0.76
N THR A 55 1.08 10.73 -0.88
CA THR A 55 1.59 12.00 -0.33
C THR A 55 1.69 13.10 -1.38
N HIS A 56 1.89 12.73 -2.65
CA HIS A 56 1.98 13.68 -3.74
C HIS A 56 1.67 13.01 -5.09
N GLU A 57 1.02 13.74 -5.99
CA GLU A 57 0.84 13.34 -7.40
C GLU A 57 1.62 14.31 -8.29
N TYR A 58 2.48 13.77 -9.15
CA TYR A 58 3.33 14.60 -9.99
C TYR A 58 2.57 15.04 -11.25
N SER A 59 2.73 16.31 -11.63
CA SER A 59 2.19 16.83 -12.90
C SER A 59 3.21 16.76 -14.06
N LEU A 60 4.51 16.68 -13.74
CA LEU A 60 5.61 16.67 -14.72
C LEU A 60 5.98 15.27 -15.22
N ILE A 61 5.75 14.24 -14.40
CA ILE A 61 6.01 12.84 -14.71
C ILE A 61 4.76 12.01 -14.41
N LYS A 62 4.60 10.87 -15.08
CA LYS A 62 3.58 9.90 -14.70
C LYS A 62 4.04 9.16 -13.45
N GLY A 63 3.53 9.56 -12.30
CA GLY A 63 3.92 8.96 -11.04
C GLY A 63 3.31 9.65 -9.83
N PHE A 64 3.57 9.07 -8.67
CA PHE A 64 3.13 9.59 -7.38
C PHE A 64 4.13 9.23 -6.27
N ALA A 65 4.14 10.02 -5.21
CA ALA A 65 4.81 9.68 -3.96
C ALA A 65 3.81 9.09 -2.97
N ALA A 66 4.27 8.13 -2.16
CA ALA A 66 3.44 7.49 -1.15
C ALA A 66 4.25 7.10 0.10
N ARG A 67 3.53 6.96 1.21
CA ARG A 67 4.00 6.23 2.40
C ARG A 67 3.35 4.86 2.40
N ALA A 68 4.14 3.81 2.28
CA ALA A 68 3.64 2.44 2.17
C ALA A 68 4.54 1.46 2.92
N THR A 69 3.98 0.33 3.34
CA THR A 69 4.75 -0.80 3.87
C THR A 69 5.47 -1.51 2.73
N ALA A 70 6.54 -2.27 3.02
CA ALA A 70 7.22 -3.07 2.00
C ALA A 70 6.24 -4.03 1.30
N ASP A 71 5.43 -4.74 2.07
CA ASP A 71 4.41 -5.66 1.57
C ASP A 71 3.39 -4.98 0.62
N ALA A 72 3.01 -3.72 0.92
CA ALA A 72 2.11 -2.95 0.06
C ALA A 72 2.74 -2.64 -1.30
N VAL A 73 4.03 -2.30 -1.31
CA VAL A 73 4.80 -2.06 -2.54
C VAL A 73 4.94 -3.34 -3.35
N ASP A 74 5.26 -4.45 -2.70
CA ASP A 74 5.39 -5.76 -3.35
C ASP A 74 4.07 -6.22 -3.99
N LEU A 75 2.93 -5.90 -3.36
CA LEU A 75 1.61 -6.21 -3.89
C LEU A 75 1.31 -5.39 -5.16
N VAL A 76 1.66 -4.09 -5.17
CA VAL A 76 1.60 -3.27 -6.40
C VAL A 76 2.49 -3.84 -7.49
N MET A 77 3.68 -4.30 -7.12
CA MET A 77 4.62 -4.89 -8.07
C MET A 77 4.09 -6.18 -8.70
N ALA A 78 3.37 -7.00 -7.94
CA ALA A 78 2.74 -8.21 -8.43
C ALA A 78 1.56 -7.93 -9.39
N LEU A 79 0.88 -6.79 -9.24
CA LEU A 79 -0.23 -6.38 -10.11
C LEU A 79 0.28 -5.84 -11.47
N GLY A 80 1.45 -5.19 -11.47
CA GLY A 80 2.03 -4.57 -12.67
C GLY A 80 2.96 -5.51 -13.44
N THR A 81 2.42 -6.52 -14.13
CA THR A 81 3.25 -7.35 -15.03
C THR A 81 3.24 -6.88 -16.50
N GLN A 82 2.36 -5.93 -16.84
CA GLN A 82 2.15 -5.48 -18.21
C GLN A 82 2.73 -4.08 -18.53
N TYR A 83 2.98 -3.26 -17.51
CA TYR A 83 3.50 -1.90 -17.66
C TYR A 83 4.76 -1.73 -16.84
N ASN A 84 5.77 -1.10 -17.42
CA ASN A 84 7.03 -0.83 -16.74
C ASN A 84 6.85 0.33 -15.75
N PHE A 85 7.22 0.09 -14.50
CA PHE A 85 7.25 1.11 -13.46
C PHE A 85 8.47 0.88 -12.57
N VAL A 86 8.92 1.94 -11.93
CA VAL A 86 10.07 1.93 -11.02
C VAL A 86 9.58 2.44 -9.67
N VAL A 87 10.00 1.74 -8.61
CA VAL A 87 9.78 2.18 -7.23
C VAL A 87 11.12 2.53 -6.62
N GLU A 88 11.23 3.77 -6.14
CA GLU A 88 12.45 4.30 -5.51
C GLU A 88 12.14 4.76 -4.09
N ASP A 89 13.14 4.65 -3.21
CA ASP A 89 13.06 5.24 -1.87
C ASP A 89 13.19 6.74 -1.99
N ASP A 90 12.25 7.46 -1.37
CA ASP A 90 12.29 8.92 -1.34
C ASP A 90 13.36 9.40 -0.37
N GLN A 91 14.34 10.16 -0.89
CA GLN A 91 15.53 10.57 -0.17
C GLN A 91 15.53 12.07 0.12
N ILE A 92 16.01 12.43 1.30
CA ILE A 92 16.24 13.82 1.67
C ILE A 92 17.56 14.29 1.04
N VAL A 93 17.49 15.39 0.29
CA VAL A 93 18.66 16.04 -0.29
C VAL A 93 19.07 17.23 0.57
N HIS A 94 20.36 17.33 0.87
CA HIS A 94 20.95 18.43 1.65
C HIS A 94 21.88 19.27 0.77
N THR A 95 21.87 20.58 0.95
CA THR A 95 22.90 21.45 0.36
C THR A 95 24.17 21.35 1.20
N LEU A 96 25.32 21.18 0.55
CA LEU A 96 26.61 21.33 1.21
C LEU A 96 26.81 22.82 1.48
N VAL A 97 26.83 23.20 2.76
CA VAL A 97 27.17 24.56 3.21
C VAL A 97 28.63 24.57 3.62
#